data_AF-A0A7C2KA22-F1
#
_entry.id   AF-A0A7C2KA22-F1
#
_cell.length_a   1.000
_cell.length_b   1.000
_cell.length_c   1.000
_cell.angle_alpha   90.00
_cell.angle_beta   90.00
_cell.angle_gamma   90.00
#
_symmetry.space_group_name_H-M   'P 1'
#
loop_
_entity.id
_entity.type
_entity.pdbx_description
1 polymer ?
#
loop_
_entity_poly.entity_id
_entity_poly.type
_entity_poly.pdbx_seq_one_letter_code
_entity_poly.pdbx_strand_id
1 'polypeptide(L)'
;MSGTRIEPFAEAHLPGAALLAARHAGHRKAEPLLVEGDELAALRSAWAKPVASGAVAMRGEKVEAYVLADVASDPLFGRRAWVSHAGQAASDGERLRDAYAAAAEAWAAAGAERHYVLVPAMHEALAPWYR
;
A
#
# COMPACT_ATOMS: atom_id res chain seq x y z
N MET A 1 -26.06 5.34 -2.22
CA MET A 1 -24.73 4.98 -2.76
C MET A 1 -23.69 5.53 -1.79
N SER A 2 -23.01 4.66 -1.04
CA SER A 2 -21.99 5.10 -0.09
C SER A 2 -20.74 5.55 -0.83
N GLY A 3 -20.27 6.76 -0.56
CA GLY A 3 -19.02 7.29 -1.08
C GLY A 3 -17.81 6.54 -0.54
N THR A 4 -16.66 6.71 -1.19
CA THR A 4 -15.38 6.21 -0.67
C THR A 4 -14.95 7.08 0.51
N ARG A 5 -14.52 6.46 1.61
CA ARG A 5 -13.96 7.11 2.81
C ARG A 5 -12.47 6.77 2.92
N ILE A 6 -11.65 7.75 3.28
CA ILE A 6 -10.23 7.54 3.61
C ILE A 6 -10.06 7.57 5.12
N GLU A 7 -9.32 6.63 5.67
CA GLU A 7 -9.00 6.58 7.10
C GLU A 7 -7.62 5.95 7.38
N PRO A 8 -7.05 6.11 8.60
CA PRO A 8 -5.81 5.45 8.97
C PRO A 8 -5.90 3.93 8.85
N PHE A 9 -4.82 3.30 8.40
CA PHE A 9 -4.77 1.84 8.36
C PHE A 9 -4.77 1.26 9.79
N ALA A 10 -5.40 0.11 9.96
CA ALA A 10 -5.54 -0.60 11.22
C ALA A 10 -5.67 -2.10 10.93
N GLU A 11 -5.53 -2.94 11.96
CA GLU A 11 -5.59 -4.39 11.81
C GLU A 11 -6.91 -4.90 11.20
N ALA A 12 -8.02 -4.19 11.45
CA ALA A 12 -9.32 -4.48 10.83
C ALA A 12 -9.30 -4.42 9.29
N HIS A 13 -8.29 -3.78 8.68
CA HIS A 13 -8.14 -3.63 7.23
C HIS A 13 -7.28 -4.73 6.59
N LEU A 14 -6.78 -5.71 7.35
CA LEU A 14 -6.09 -6.88 6.81
C LEU A 14 -6.86 -7.69 5.75
N PRO A 15 -8.22 -7.72 5.71
CA PRO A 15 -8.95 -8.27 4.57
C PRO A 15 -8.59 -7.62 3.21
N GLY A 16 -7.98 -6.43 3.21
CA GLY A 16 -7.36 -5.82 2.03
C GLY A 16 -6.31 -6.69 1.34
N ALA A 17 -5.80 -7.73 1.99
CA ALA A 17 -4.94 -8.76 1.36
C ALA A 17 -5.56 -9.37 0.10
N ALA A 18 -6.90 -9.37 -0.05
CA ALA A 18 -7.57 -9.80 -1.28
C ALA A 18 -7.17 -8.94 -2.51
N LEU A 19 -6.93 -7.64 -2.32
CA LEU A 19 -6.43 -6.75 -3.38
C LEU A 19 -5.01 -7.12 -3.78
N LEU A 20 -4.17 -7.46 -2.80
CA LEU A 20 -2.80 -7.90 -3.04
C LEU A 20 -2.77 -9.22 -3.81
N ALA A 21 -3.63 -10.16 -3.43
CA ALA A 21 -3.79 -11.44 -4.12
C ALA A 21 -4.27 -11.24 -5.57
N ALA A 22 -5.22 -10.32 -5.81
CA ALA A 22 -5.67 -9.99 -7.16
C ALA A 22 -4.53 -9.41 -8.02
N ARG A 23 -3.74 -8.50 -7.46
CA ARG A 23 -2.55 -7.94 -8.13
C ARG A 23 -1.53 -9.04 -8.46
N HIS A 24 -1.22 -9.92 -7.51
CA HIS A 24 -0.28 -11.02 -7.73
C HIS A 24 -0.78 -12.04 -8.75
N ALA A 25 -2.07 -12.35 -8.75
CA ALA A 25 -2.68 -13.18 -9.78
C ALA A 25 -2.56 -12.54 -11.16
N GLY A 26 -2.69 -11.22 -11.27
CA GLY A 26 -2.38 -10.47 -12.49
C GLY A 26 -0.93 -10.63 -12.94
N HIS A 27 0.03 -10.47 -12.02
CA HIS A 27 1.45 -10.65 -12.35
C HIS A 27 1.78 -12.09 -12.81
N ARG A 28 1.23 -13.11 -12.14
CA ARG A 28 1.47 -14.52 -12.51
C ARG A 28 0.94 -14.85 -13.91
N LYS A 29 -0.07 -14.12 -14.42
CA LYS A 29 -0.51 -14.28 -15.81
C LYS A 29 0.51 -13.73 -16.81
N ALA A 30 1.18 -12.64 -16.47
CA ALA A 30 2.21 -12.01 -17.32
C ALA A 30 3.56 -12.73 -17.21
N GLU A 31 3.89 -13.20 -16.00
CA GLU A 31 5.17 -13.82 -15.65
C GLU A 31 4.92 -15.20 -14.98
N PRO A 32 4.69 -16.27 -15.76
CA PRO A 32 4.25 -17.56 -15.25
C PRO A 32 5.25 -18.28 -14.34
N LEU A 33 6.51 -17.83 -14.29
CA LEU A 33 7.54 -18.37 -13.39
C LEU A 33 7.44 -17.82 -11.96
N LEU A 34 6.58 -16.83 -11.72
CA LEU A 34 6.33 -16.31 -10.38
C LEU A 34 5.56 -17.34 -9.53
N VAL A 35 6.11 -17.64 -8.36
CA VAL A 35 5.50 -18.57 -7.40
C VAL A 35 4.30 -17.94 -6.68
N GLU A 36 3.42 -18.80 -6.16
CA GLU A 36 2.38 -18.37 -5.22
C GLU A 36 2.98 -18.00 -3.87
N GLY A 37 2.28 -17.14 -3.14
CA GLY A 37 2.67 -16.69 -1.81
C GLY A 37 1.44 -16.54 -0.91
N ASP A 38 1.67 -16.17 0.34
CA ASP A 38 0.62 -15.84 1.29
C ASP A 38 0.50 -14.32 1.42
N GLU A 39 -0.46 -13.73 0.70
CA GLU A 39 -0.67 -12.28 0.69
C GLU A 39 -1.17 -11.73 2.02
N LEU A 40 -1.90 -12.52 2.81
CA LEU A 40 -2.34 -12.11 4.14
C LEU A 40 -1.16 -12.06 5.10
N ALA A 41 -0.29 -13.08 5.10
CA ALA A 41 0.93 -13.07 5.89
C ALA A 41 1.87 -11.93 5.46
N ALA A 42 1.99 -11.66 4.16
CA ALA A 42 2.80 -10.56 3.64
C ALA A 42 2.29 -9.18 4.10
N LEU A 43 0.98 -8.92 3.98
CA LEU A 43 0.37 -7.68 4.45
C LEU A 43 0.47 -7.54 5.98
N ARG A 44 0.20 -8.62 6.73
CA ARG A 44 0.33 -8.63 8.18
C ARG A 44 1.77 -8.32 8.61
N SER A 45 2.77 -8.86 7.92
CA SER A 45 4.18 -8.57 8.17
C SER A 45 4.53 -7.11 7.91
N ALA A 46 3.98 -6.50 6.85
CA ALA A 46 4.15 -5.07 6.58
C ALA A 46 3.55 -4.19 7.69
N TRP A 47 2.37 -4.57 8.21
CA TRP A 47 1.69 -3.85 9.30
C TRP A 47 2.35 -4.05 10.66
N ALA A 48 2.88 -5.24 10.96
CA ALA A 48 3.45 -5.59 12.26
C ALA A 48 4.76 -4.85 12.59
N LYS A 49 5.30 -4.05 11.66
CA LYS A 49 6.48 -3.23 11.94
C LYS A 49 6.15 -2.16 12.99
N PRO A 50 7.01 -1.92 14.00
CA PRO A 50 6.72 -1.00 15.10
C PRO A 50 6.36 0.43 14.69
N VAL A 51 6.87 0.88 13.54
CA VAL A 51 6.67 2.22 13.00
C VAL A 51 5.90 2.19 11.67
N ALA A 52 5.12 1.12 11.44
CA ALA A 52 4.20 1.05 10.32
C ALA A 52 3.10 2.11 10.47
N SER A 53 2.84 2.85 9.39
CA SER A 53 1.67 3.70 9.29
C SER A 53 1.21 3.82 7.85
N GLY A 54 -0.04 4.24 7.66
CA GLY A 54 -0.59 4.38 6.34
C GLY A 54 -2.08 4.66 6.37
N ALA A 55 -2.72 4.52 5.22
CA ALA A 55 -4.13 4.81 5.03
C ALA A 55 -4.81 3.74 4.20
N VAL A 56 -6.13 3.67 4.34
CA VAL A 56 -7.01 2.78 3.61
C VAL A 56 -8.14 3.59 2.96
N ALA A 57 -8.55 3.19 1.76
CA ALA A 57 -9.76 3.64 1.11
C ALA A 57 -10.86 2.58 1.26
N MET A 58 -12.01 2.98 1.79
CA MET A 58 -13.13 2.11 2.14
C MET A 58 -14.40 2.49 1.38
N ARG A 59 -15.15 1.50 0.90
CA ARG A 59 -16.54 1.67 0.46
C ARG A 59 -17.44 0.77 1.29
N GLY A 60 -18.14 1.38 2.26
CA GLY A 60 -18.76 0.59 3.32
C GLY A 60 -17.68 -0.17 4.08
N GLU A 61 -17.83 -1.49 4.22
CA GLU A 61 -16.84 -2.36 4.89
C GLU A 61 -15.78 -2.91 3.93
N LYS A 62 -15.85 -2.59 2.64
CA LYS A 62 -14.93 -3.11 1.63
C LYS A 62 -13.71 -2.20 1.49
N VAL A 63 -12.53 -2.79 1.63
CA VAL A 63 -11.25 -2.14 1.27
C VAL A 63 -11.15 -2.01 -0.26
N GLU A 64 -11.01 -0.78 -0.76
CA GLU A 64 -10.77 -0.46 -2.17
C GLU A 64 -9.29 -0.19 -2.48
N ALA A 65 -8.54 0.34 -1.51
CA ALA A 65 -7.09 0.52 -1.62
C ALA A 65 -6.46 0.63 -0.24
N TYR A 66 -5.16 0.38 -0.16
CA TYR A 66 -4.35 0.75 1.00
C TYR A 66 -2.93 1.09 0.60
N VAL A 67 -2.28 1.87 1.46
CA VAL A 67 -0.84 2.11 1.45
C VAL A 67 -0.32 2.04 2.87
N LEU A 68 0.81 1.39 3.07
CA LEU A 68 1.50 1.17 4.34
C LEU A 68 2.99 1.39 4.15
N ALA A 69 3.58 2.20 5.00
CA ALA A 69 5.00 2.47 5.02
C ALA A 69 5.61 2.17 6.39
N ASP A 70 6.86 1.74 6.36
CA ASP A 70 7.78 1.79 7.48
C ASP A 70 8.35 3.21 7.59
N VAL A 71 7.95 3.96 8.63
CA VAL A 71 8.28 5.38 8.80
C VAL A 71 9.39 5.56 9.84
N ALA A 72 10.64 5.41 9.39
CA ALA A 72 11.81 5.32 10.26
C ALA A 72 12.95 6.23 9.79
N SER A 73 13.90 6.47 10.70
CA SER A 73 15.20 7.07 10.36
C SER A 73 16.10 6.04 9.68
N ASP A 74 16.71 6.45 8.58
CA ASP A 74 17.63 5.67 7.77
C ASP A 74 18.99 6.42 7.68
N PRO A 75 20.14 5.76 7.86
CA PRO A 75 21.45 6.42 7.81
C PRO A 75 21.76 7.13 6.48
N LEU A 76 21.21 6.64 5.37
CA LEU A 76 21.47 7.19 4.04
C LEU A 76 20.42 8.23 3.65
N PHE A 77 19.16 8.00 4.02
CA PHE A 77 18.05 8.81 3.53
C PHE A 77 17.46 9.78 4.56
N GLY A 78 17.91 9.73 5.82
CA GLY A 78 17.25 10.44 6.91
C GLY A 78 15.91 9.79 7.24
N ARG A 79 15.00 10.54 7.86
CA ARG A 79 13.65 10.01 8.15
C ARG A 79 12.86 9.88 6.84
N ARG A 80 12.33 8.67 6.58
CA ARG A 80 11.65 8.32 5.32
C ARG A 80 10.47 7.40 5.54
N ALA A 81 9.52 7.43 4.61
CA ALA A 81 8.47 6.43 4.49
C ALA A 81 8.87 5.40 3.42
N TRP A 82 8.90 4.11 3.78
CA TRP A 82 9.18 3.02 2.83
C TRP A 82 8.00 2.07 2.70
N VAL A 83 7.33 2.16 1.54
CA VAL A 83 6.24 1.29 1.14
C VAL A 83 6.83 0.04 0.49
N SER A 84 6.70 -1.10 1.19
CA SER A 84 7.16 -2.39 0.68
C SER A 84 6.27 -2.91 -0.46
N HIS A 85 6.66 -4.00 -1.10
CA HIS A 85 5.86 -4.62 -2.16
C HIS A 85 4.44 -5.00 -1.68
N ALA A 86 4.32 -5.52 -0.45
CA ALA A 86 3.04 -5.85 0.18
C ALA A 86 2.38 -4.64 0.88
N GLY A 87 3.07 -3.50 0.92
CA GLY A 87 2.59 -2.28 1.55
C GLY A 87 1.62 -1.49 0.69
N GLN A 88 1.24 -1.95 -0.50
CA GLN A 88 0.23 -1.28 -1.31
C GLN A 88 -0.53 -2.28 -2.20
N ALA A 89 -1.84 -2.05 -2.32
CA ALA A 89 -2.67 -2.62 -3.37
C ALA A 89 -3.95 -1.79 -3.50
N ALA A 90 -4.57 -1.83 -4.69
CA ALA A 90 -5.83 -1.14 -4.95
C ALA A 90 -6.65 -1.86 -6.02
N SER A 91 -7.97 -1.70 -5.96
CA SER A 91 -8.87 -2.10 -7.06
C SER A 91 -8.84 -1.10 -8.22
N ASP A 92 -8.42 0.14 -7.95
CA ASP A 92 -8.34 1.23 -8.92
C ASP A 92 -7.21 2.20 -8.56
N GLY A 93 -6.57 2.79 -9.57
CA GLY A 93 -5.43 3.69 -9.40
C GLY A 93 -5.75 4.99 -8.68
N GLU A 94 -6.95 5.55 -8.85
CA GLU A 94 -7.34 6.79 -8.15
C GLU A 94 -7.47 6.54 -6.65
N ARG A 95 -7.98 5.36 -6.26
CA ARG A 95 -8.09 4.97 -4.84
C ARG A 95 -6.74 4.81 -4.15
N LEU A 96 -5.73 4.34 -4.88
CA LEU A 96 -4.36 4.31 -4.38
C LEU A 96 -3.82 5.72 -4.14
N ARG A 97 -4.11 6.66 -5.05
CA ARG A 97 -3.69 8.06 -4.90
C ARG A 97 -4.39 8.75 -3.72
N ASP A 98 -5.70 8.54 -3.55
CA ASP A 98 -6.45 9.09 -2.42
C ASP A 98 -5.87 8.59 -1.08
N ALA A 99 -5.59 7.28 -0.97
CA ALA A 99 -4.98 6.70 0.21
C ALA A 99 -3.54 7.22 0.42
N TYR A 100 -2.75 7.32 -0.65
CA TYR A 100 -1.41 7.90 -0.60
C TYR A 100 -1.41 9.35 -0.13
N ALA A 101 -2.30 10.20 -0.64
CA ALA A 101 -2.37 11.60 -0.24
C ALA A 101 -2.58 11.75 1.27
N ALA A 102 -3.52 10.99 1.85
CA ALA A 102 -3.78 11.02 3.28
C ALA A 102 -2.60 10.47 4.11
N ALA A 103 -1.98 9.38 3.66
CA ALA A 103 -0.82 8.81 4.36
C ALA A 103 0.41 9.74 4.29
N ALA A 104 0.65 10.33 3.12
CA ALA A 104 1.75 11.25 2.85
C ALA A 104 1.69 12.49 3.74
N GLU A 105 0.50 13.06 3.97
CA GLU A 105 0.32 14.19 4.89
C GLU A 105 0.79 13.83 6.31
N ALA A 106 0.38 12.66 6.81
CA ALA A 106 0.78 12.18 8.13
C ALA A 106 2.31 11.89 8.20
N TRP A 107 2.89 11.34 7.14
CA TRP A 107 4.33 11.07 7.06
C TRP A 107 5.16 12.36 7.02
N ALA A 108 4.73 13.34 6.22
CA ALA A 108 5.36 14.66 6.16
C ALA A 108 5.29 15.39 7.51
N ALA A 109 4.14 15.34 8.19
CA ALA A 109 4.01 15.88 9.55
C ALA A 109 4.93 15.19 10.57
N ALA A 110 5.24 13.91 10.34
CA ALA A 110 6.26 13.19 11.09
C ALA A 110 7.70 13.47 10.60
N GLY A 111 7.94 14.38 9.67
CA GLY A 111 9.27 14.69 9.15
C GLY A 111 9.86 13.62 8.23
N ALA A 112 9.03 12.70 7.72
CA ALA A 112 9.43 11.70 6.74
C ALA A 112 9.20 12.20 5.31
N GLU A 113 9.90 13.26 4.90
CA GLU A 113 9.64 13.97 3.62
C GLU A 113 9.99 13.14 2.37
N ARG A 114 10.78 12.07 2.52
CA ARG A 114 11.18 11.18 1.43
C ARG A 114 10.32 9.93 1.45
N HIS A 115 9.50 9.75 0.42
CA HIS A 115 8.66 8.58 0.25
C HIS A 115 9.24 7.66 -0.82
N TYR A 116 9.42 6.39 -0.47
CA TYR A 116 9.89 5.34 -1.38
C TYR A 116 8.83 4.26 -1.48
N VAL A 117 8.62 3.75 -2.69
CA VAL A 117 7.68 2.65 -2.94
C VAL A 117 8.32 1.61 -3.85
N LEU A 118 8.19 0.33 -3.46
CA LEU A 118 8.54 -0.79 -4.31
C LEU A 118 7.33 -1.15 -5.18
N VAL A 119 7.43 -0.83 -6.46
CA VAL A 119 6.36 -1.06 -7.45
C VAL A 119 6.78 -2.18 -8.42
N PRO A 120 5.90 -3.15 -8.70
CA PRO A 120 6.09 -4.08 -9.81
C PRO A 120 6.31 -3.33 -11.13
N ALA A 121 7.20 -3.83 -11.99
CA ALA A 121 7.49 -3.24 -13.30
C ALA A 121 6.39 -3.51 -14.36
N MET A 122 5.12 -3.34 -13.97
CA MET A 122 3.93 -3.56 -14.80
C MET A 122 3.23 -2.21 -14.99
N HIS A 123 2.70 -1.94 -16.19
CA HIS A 123 2.09 -0.64 -16.51
C HIS A 123 0.97 -0.27 -15.54
N GLU A 124 0.08 -1.21 -15.23
CA GLU A 124 -1.06 -1.02 -14.34
C GLU A 124 -0.63 -0.70 -12.90
N ALA A 125 0.51 -1.24 -12.46
CA ALA A 125 1.07 -0.97 -11.14
C ALA A 125 1.83 0.37 -11.08
N LEU A 126 2.48 0.77 -12.17
CA LEU A 126 3.25 2.02 -12.28
C LEU A 126 2.35 3.23 -12.53
N ALA A 127 1.31 3.10 -13.34
CA ALA A 127 0.44 4.21 -13.77
C ALA A 127 -0.15 5.06 -12.61
N PRO A 128 -0.51 4.49 -11.45
CA PRO A 128 -0.93 5.29 -10.29
C PRO A 128 0.13 6.28 -9.78
N TRP A 129 1.43 5.99 -9.94
CA TRP A 129 2.54 6.75 -9.34
C TRP A 129 3.16 7.81 -10.25
N TYR A 130 2.87 7.78 -11.55
CA TYR A 130 3.50 8.67 -12.55
C TYR A 130 2.52 9.62 -13.24
N ARG A 131 1.38 9.89 -12.62
CA ARG A 131 0.35 10.79 -13.15
C ARG A 131 0.11 11.96 -12.21
#